data_AF-A0A2X1PPN2-F1
#
_entry.id   AF-A0A2X1PPN2-F1
#
_cell.length_a   1.000
_cell.length_b   1.000
_cell.length_c   1.000
_cell.angle_alpha   90.00
_cell.angle_beta   90.00
_cell.angle_gamma   90.00
#
_symmetry.space_group_name_H-M   'P 1'
#
loop_
_entity.id
_entity.type
_entity.pdbx_description
1 polymer ?
#
loop_
_entity_poly.entity_id
_entity_poly.type
_entity_poly.pdbx_seq_one_letter_code
_entity_poly.pdbx_strand_id
1 'polypeptide(L)'
;MPMKLRKINYVHWDLNKLSPSQKSRYYETLAIVAENRKDMIEAVKARIEMDKNLTDVQRRQDNIDKTWALLRSANTGVINNASDEGNAALGGWLTLIKAYNDYIRQPVQLSQALQSWKMLIQIMQPQRCSQKNCLHCLISNKRMCHKLVYSCH
;
A
#
# COMPACT_ATOMS: atom_id res chain seq x y z
N MET A 1 38.75 -20.73 -7.25
CA MET A 1 37.87 -21.40 -8.23
C MET A 1 36.66 -20.50 -8.49
N PRO A 2 36.41 -20.03 -9.72
CA PRO A 2 35.25 -19.17 -9.98
C PRO A 2 33.98 -20.02 -10.22
N MET A 3 32.93 -19.78 -9.43
CA MET A 3 31.60 -20.36 -9.66
C MET A 3 30.99 -19.76 -10.94
N LYS A 4 30.67 -20.62 -11.91
CA LYS A 4 29.86 -20.26 -13.08
C LYS A 4 28.44 -19.92 -12.63
N LEU A 5 28.06 -18.66 -12.75
CA LEU A 5 26.67 -18.22 -12.63
C LEU A 5 25.85 -18.87 -13.76
N ARG A 6 24.99 -19.83 -13.39
CA ARG A 6 24.02 -20.43 -14.31
C ARG A 6 23.03 -19.33 -14.71
N LYS A 7 22.99 -18.98 -16.01
CA LYS A 7 21.94 -18.13 -16.58
C LYS A 7 20.59 -18.78 -16.27
N ILE A 8 19.81 -18.15 -15.39
CA ILE A 8 18.43 -18.55 -15.14
C ILE A 8 17.67 -18.17 -16.41
N ASN A 9 17.20 -19.17 -17.16
CA ASN A 9 16.20 -18.94 -18.20
C ASN A 9 14.94 -18.43 -17.51
N TYR A 10 14.63 -17.15 -17.68
CA TYR A 10 13.37 -16.59 -17.23
C TYR A 10 12.26 -17.23 -18.06
N VAL A 11 11.55 -18.20 -17.48
CA VAL A 11 10.26 -18.62 -18.02
C VAL A 11 9.40 -17.37 -18.06
N HIS A 12 9.05 -16.91 -19.26
CA HIS A 12 8.10 -15.83 -19.45
C HIS A 12 6.72 -16.36 -19.03
N TRP A 13 6.38 -16.17 -17.76
CA TRP A 13 5.08 -16.57 -17.23
C TRP A 13 4.03 -15.60 -17.78
N ASP A 14 3.14 -16.11 -18.63
CA ASP A 14 1.98 -15.35 -19.09
C ASP A 14 1.05 -15.08 -17.90
N LEU A 15 1.11 -13.84 -17.38
CA LEU A 15 0.31 -13.42 -16.24
C LEU A 15 -1.19 -13.58 -16.50
N ASN A 16 -1.65 -13.56 -17.75
CA ASN A 16 -3.06 -13.70 -18.07
C ASN A 16 -3.60 -15.10 -17.80
N LYS A 17 -2.72 -16.12 -17.74
CA LYS A 17 -3.09 -17.51 -17.46
C LYS A 17 -3.10 -17.85 -15.97
N LEU A 18 -2.68 -16.92 -15.11
CA LEU A 18 -2.63 -17.13 -13.67
C LEU A 18 -3.99 -16.84 -13.02
N SER A 19 -4.39 -17.69 -12.07
CA SER A 19 -5.52 -17.43 -11.18
C SER A 19 -5.25 -16.20 -10.31
N PRO A 20 -6.29 -15.52 -9.79
CA PRO A 20 -6.11 -14.36 -8.89
C PRO A 20 -5.20 -14.66 -7.69
N SER A 21 -5.33 -15.83 -7.08
CA SER A 21 -4.45 -16.24 -5.97
C SER A 21 -2.98 -16.38 -6.40
N GLN A 22 -2.70 -16.92 -7.59
CA GLN A 22 -1.35 -16.97 -8.15
C GLN A 22 -0.80 -15.58 -8.46
N LYS A 23 -1.61 -14.70 -9.07
CA LYS A 23 -1.24 -13.29 -9.30
C LYS A 23 -0.91 -12.57 -8.00
N SER A 24 -1.69 -12.79 -6.94
CA SER A 24 -1.43 -12.18 -5.62
C SER A 24 -0.06 -12.56 -5.06
N ARG A 25 0.34 -13.84 -5.15
CA ARG A 25 1.66 -14.34 -4.68
C ARG A 25 2.80 -13.86 -5.57
N TYR A 26 2.56 -13.77 -6.87
CA TYR A 26 3.52 -13.22 -7.82
C TYR A 26 3.85 -11.76 -7.48
N TYR A 27 2.83 -10.91 -7.32
CA TYR A 27 3.03 -9.51 -6.96
C TYR A 27 3.55 -9.31 -5.53
N GLU A 28 3.19 -10.18 -4.58
CA GLU A 28 3.80 -10.18 -3.25
C GLU A 28 5.31 -10.44 -3.33
N THR A 29 5.74 -11.39 -4.16
CA THR A 29 7.16 -11.69 -4.38
C THR A 29 7.89 -10.49 -5.01
N LEU A 30 7.27 -9.84 -6.01
CA LEU A 30 7.82 -8.63 -6.60
C LEU A 30 7.96 -7.50 -5.58
N ALA A 31 6.96 -7.30 -4.72
CA ALA A 31 7.01 -6.30 -3.67
C ALA A 31 8.17 -6.56 -2.69
N ILE A 32 8.38 -7.81 -2.28
CA ILE A 32 9.49 -8.21 -1.40
C ILE A 32 10.85 -7.97 -2.08
N VAL A 33 10.98 -8.32 -3.37
CA VAL A 33 12.22 -8.10 -4.13
C VAL A 33 12.54 -6.61 -4.25
N ALA A 34 11.54 -5.78 -4.54
CA ALA A 34 11.70 -4.32 -4.61
C ALA A 34 12.07 -3.73 -3.23
N GLU A 35 11.39 -4.17 -2.16
CA GLU A 35 11.70 -3.76 -0.79
C GLU A 35 13.15 -4.11 -0.40
N ASN A 36 13.61 -5.31 -0.72
CA ASN A 36 14.99 -5.76 -0.49
C ASN A 36 16.02 -4.90 -1.25
N ARG A 37 15.65 -4.39 -2.43
CA ARG A 37 16.47 -3.47 -3.23
C ARG A 37 16.39 -2.02 -2.76
N LYS A 38 15.63 -1.74 -1.71
CA LYS A 38 15.32 -0.39 -1.20
C LYS A 38 14.53 0.48 -2.19
N ASP A 39 13.85 -0.14 -3.15
CA ASP A 39 12.95 0.53 -4.08
C ASP A 39 11.52 0.54 -3.52
N MET A 40 11.24 1.53 -2.67
CA MET A 40 9.97 1.61 -1.95
C MET A 40 8.79 1.91 -2.88
N ILE A 41 9.01 2.69 -3.95
CA ILE A 41 7.93 3.05 -4.89
C ILE A 41 7.54 1.84 -5.72
N GLU A 42 8.51 1.08 -6.22
CA GLU A 42 8.22 -0.14 -6.98
C GLU A 42 7.58 -1.22 -6.07
N ALA A 43 7.99 -1.30 -4.80
CA ALA A 43 7.34 -2.19 -3.84
C ALA A 43 5.86 -1.82 -3.61
N VAL A 44 5.53 -0.52 -3.53
CA VAL A 44 4.14 -0.03 -3.41
C VAL A 44 3.35 -0.34 -4.67
N LYS A 45 3.93 -0.13 -5.86
CA LYS A 45 3.28 -0.48 -7.15
C LYS A 45 2.93 -1.95 -7.22
N ALA A 46 3.85 -2.83 -6.84
CA ALA A 46 3.59 -4.26 -6.77
C ALA A 46 2.47 -4.61 -5.78
N ARG A 47 2.40 -3.93 -4.62
CA ARG A 47 1.29 -4.12 -3.67
C ARG A 47 -0.06 -3.62 -4.17
N ILE A 48 -0.10 -2.56 -4.98
CA ILE A 48 -1.32 -2.10 -5.66
C ILE A 48 -1.82 -3.18 -6.62
N GLU A 49 -0.94 -3.79 -7.43
CA GLU A 49 -1.31 -4.89 -8.31
C GLU A 49 -1.72 -6.16 -7.54
N MET A 50 -1.09 -6.42 -6.40
CA MET A 50 -1.49 -7.50 -5.50
C MET A 50 -2.94 -7.31 -5.02
N ASP A 51 -3.31 -6.10 -4.58
CA ASP A 51 -4.63 -5.79 -4.01
C ASP A 51 -5.78 -6.10 -4.97
N LYS A 52 -5.60 -5.82 -6.27
CA LYS A 52 -6.58 -6.12 -7.34
C LYS A 52 -6.97 -7.60 -7.41
N ASN A 53 -6.12 -8.48 -6.88
CA ASN A 53 -6.29 -9.92 -6.93
C ASN A 53 -6.68 -10.54 -5.58
N LEU A 54 -6.78 -9.73 -4.51
CA LEU A 54 -7.17 -10.20 -3.19
C LEU A 54 -8.69 -10.14 -3.02
N THR A 55 -9.28 -11.25 -2.57
CA THR A 55 -10.72 -11.36 -2.26
C THR A 55 -11.00 -11.42 -0.76
N ASP A 56 -10.03 -11.83 0.04
CA ASP A 56 -10.10 -11.91 1.51
C ASP A 56 -9.93 -10.54 2.18
N VAL A 57 -10.72 -10.26 3.22
CA VAL A 57 -10.71 -8.96 3.92
C VAL A 57 -9.43 -8.78 4.73
N GLN A 58 -8.99 -9.83 5.44
CA GLN A 58 -7.80 -9.76 6.28
C GLN A 58 -6.54 -9.55 5.44
N ARG A 59 -6.37 -10.32 4.35
CA ARG A 59 -5.22 -10.17 3.44
C ARG A 59 -5.16 -8.80 2.78
N ARG A 60 -6.31 -8.20 2.45
CA ARG A 60 -6.34 -6.81 1.96
C ARG A 60 -5.89 -5.83 3.03
N GLN A 61 -6.36 -6.01 4.27
CA GLN A 61 -5.91 -5.17 5.38
C GLN A 61 -4.39 -5.28 5.60
N ASP A 62 -3.86 -6.50 5.62
CA ASP A 62 -2.42 -6.73 5.75
C ASP A 62 -1.62 -6.07 4.61
N ASN A 63 -2.17 -6.08 3.38
CA ASN A 63 -1.55 -5.42 2.24
C ASN A 63 -1.54 -3.90 2.38
N ILE A 64 -2.64 -3.31 2.87
CA ILE A 64 -2.75 -1.88 3.19
C ILE A 64 -1.72 -1.50 4.27
N ASP A 65 -1.66 -2.26 5.36
CA ASP A 65 -0.72 -2.05 6.47
C ASP A 65 0.74 -2.08 5.98
N LYS A 66 1.10 -3.08 5.16
CA LYS A 66 2.45 -3.21 4.58
C LYS A 66 2.76 -2.09 3.58
N THR A 67 1.79 -1.70 2.75
CA THR A 67 1.95 -0.56 1.81
C THR A 67 2.24 0.73 2.58
N TRP A 68 1.50 0.96 3.67
CA TRP A 68 1.74 2.11 4.53
C TRP A 68 3.10 2.07 5.22
N ALA A 69 3.51 0.91 5.73
CA ALA A 69 4.83 0.73 6.34
C ALA A 69 5.98 1.02 5.36
N LEU A 70 5.88 0.55 4.11
CA LEU A 70 6.84 0.87 3.05
C LEU A 70 6.96 2.38 2.83
N LEU A 71 5.84 3.07 2.66
CA LEU A 71 5.81 4.52 2.44
C LEU A 71 6.42 5.29 3.61
N ARG A 72 6.13 4.90 4.86
CA ARG A 72 6.74 5.53 6.05
C ARG A 72 8.23 5.25 6.20
N SER A 73 8.72 4.16 5.60
CA SER A 73 10.15 3.82 5.60
C SER A 73 10.94 4.48 4.47
N ALA A 74 10.24 5.03 3.47
CA ALA A 74 10.85 5.70 2.33
C ALA A 74 11.48 7.05 2.71
N ASN A 75 12.57 7.40 2.03
CA ASN A 75 13.18 8.71 2.16
C ASN A 75 12.23 9.79 1.62
N THR A 76 12.11 10.93 2.32
CA THR A 76 11.21 12.02 1.94
C THR A 76 11.54 12.62 0.58
N GLY A 77 12.82 12.68 0.19
CA GLY A 77 13.25 13.10 -1.14
C GLY A 77 12.75 12.17 -2.24
N VAL A 78 12.69 10.86 -2.00
CA VAL A 78 12.11 9.90 -2.94
C VAL A 78 10.61 10.11 -3.07
N ILE A 79 9.89 10.27 -1.94
CA ILE A 79 8.45 10.52 -1.92
C ILE A 79 8.08 11.82 -2.65
N ASN A 80 8.84 12.90 -2.43
CA ASN A 80 8.55 14.20 -3.00
C ASN A 80 8.73 14.23 -4.52
N ASN A 81 9.69 13.48 -5.04
CA ASN A 81 9.99 13.38 -6.48
C ASN A 81 9.28 12.22 -7.18
N ALA A 82 8.55 11.36 -6.45
CA ALA A 82 7.81 10.25 -7.04
C ALA A 82 6.66 10.76 -7.91
N SER A 83 6.62 10.31 -9.15
CA SER A 83 5.48 10.46 -10.05
C SER A 83 4.41 9.41 -9.73
N ASP A 84 3.14 9.75 -9.95
CA ASP A 84 2.04 8.78 -9.88
C ASP A 84 1.95 7.89 -11.13
N GLU A 85 2.74 8.17 -12.17
CA GLU A 85 2.75 7.46 -13.45
C GLU A 85 1.35 7.36 -14.10
N GLY A 86 0.44 8.31 -13.81
CA GLY A 86 -0.96 8.25 -14.25
C GLY A 86 -1.82 7.20 -13.52
N ASN A 87 -1.28 6.54 -12.49
CA ASN A 87 -1.99 5.55 -11.68
C ASN A 87 -2.65 6.23 -10.47
N ALA A 88 -3.98 6.34 -10.51
CA ALA A 88 -4.76 6.99 -9.45
C ALA A 88 -4.53 6.37 -8.05
N ALA A 89 -4.37 5.05 -7.95
CA ALA A 89 -4.11 4.40 -6.67
C ALA A 89 -2.73 4.78 -6.12
N LEU A 90 -1.71 4.85 -6.97
CA LEU A 90 -0.37 5.31 -6.57
C LEU A 90 -0.40 6.79 -6.18
N GLY A 91 -1.05 7.65 -6.98
CA GLY A 91 -1.23 9.06 -6.65
C GLY A 91 -1.93 9.29 -5.31
N GLY A 92 -2.95 8.48 -5.01
CA GLY A 92 -3.61 8.48 -3.70
C GLY A 92 -2.65 8.14 -2.57
N TRP A 93 -1.87 7.05 -2.69
CA TRP A 93 -0.89 6.66 -1.69
C TRP A 93 0.21 7.71 -1.48
N LEU A 94 0.74 8.29 -2.56
CA LEU A 94 1.75 9.35 -2.52
C LEU A 94 1.21 10.61 -1.83
N THR A 95 -0.05 10.98 -2.12
CA THR A 95 -0.71 12.12 -1.48
C THR A 95 -0.85 11.89 0.03
N LEU A 96 -1.22 10.68 0.47
CA LEU A 96 -1.34 10.36 1.89
C LEU A 96 -0.02 10.52 2.63
N ILE A 97 1.06 9.92 2.10
CA ILE A 97 2.34 9.95 2.79
C ILE A 97 2.92 11.36 2.83
N LYS A 98 2.71 12.18 1.79
CA LYS A 98 3.09 13.60 1.79
C LYS A 98 2.35 14.36 2.89
N ALA A 99 1.03 14.25 2.93
CA ALA A 99 0.21 14.86 3.98
C ALA A 99 0.65 14.41 5.39
N TYR A 100 0.96 13.12 5.58
CA TYR A 100 1.48 12.62 6.83
C TYR A 100 2.82 13.25 7.19
N ASN A 101 3.78 13.27 6.26
CA ASN A 101 5.11 13.84 6.49
C ASN A 101 5.05 15.34 6.80
N ASP A 102 4.16 16.08 6.13
CA ASP A 102 3.99 17.53 6.30
C ASP A 102 3.33 17.87 7.65
N TYR A 103 2.35 17.07 8.07
CA TYR A 103 1.49 17.39 9.22
C TYR A 103 1.70 16.52 10.46
N ILE A 104 2.68 15.60 10.49
CA ILE A 104 2.85 14.69 11.64
C ILE A 104 3.07 15.41 12.98
N ARG A 105 3.62 16.63 12.96
CA ARG A 105 3.81 17.48 14.15
C ARG A 105 2.61 18.39 14.46
N GLN A 106 1.57 18.37 13.62
CA GLN A 106 0.41 19.25 13.64
C GLN A 106 -0.88 18.41 13.65
N PRO A 107 -1.27 17.83 14.80
CA PRO A 107 -2.29 16.77 14.87
C PRO A 107 -3.65 17.17 14.31
N VAL A 108 -4.03 18.45 14.44
CA VAL A 108 -5.30 18.98 13.88
C VAL A 108 -5.26 18.97 12.35
N GLN A 109 -4.18 19.48 11.74
CA GLN A 109 -4.02 19.50 10.29
C GLN A 109 -3.86 18.09 9.72
N LEU A 110 -3.13 17.22 10.43
CA LEU A 110 -3.01 15.82 10.08
C LEU A 110 -4.40 15.17 10.01
N SER A 111 -5.21 15.33 11.06
CA SER A 111 -6.57 14.77 11.09
C SER A 111 -7.44 15.26 9.91
N GLN A 112 -7.32 16.54 9.52
CA GLN A 112 -8.04 17.10 8.38
C GLN A 112 -7.56 16.53 7.05
N ALA A 113 -6.24 16.49 6.82
CA ALA A 113 -5.67 15.94 5.59
C ALA A 113 -6.02 14.46 5.40
N LEU A 114 -6.07 13.70 6.49
CA LEU A 114 -6.48 12.30 6.49
C LEU A 114 -7.97 12.11 6.16
N GLN A 115 -8.85 13.00 6.65
CA GLN A 115 -10.28 13.01 6.30
C GLN A 115 -10.46 13.31 4.81
N SER A 116 -9.76 14.31 4.28
CA SER A 116 -9.78 14.64 2.84
C SER A 116 -9.30 13.48 1.98
N TRP A 117 -8.21 12.83 2.39
CA TRP A 117 -7.69 11.65 1.69
C TRP A 117 -8.65 10.45 1.73
N LYS A 118 -9.33 10.23 2.86
CA LYS A 118 -10.33 9.16 3.00
C LYS A 118 -11.47 9.30 1.99
N MET A 119 -11.88 10.53 1.67
CA MET A 119 -12.88 10.79 0.63
C MET A 119 -12.38 10.40 -0.77
N LEU A 120 -11.10 10.61 -1.07
CA LEU A 120 -10.49 10.21 -2.35
C LEU A 120 -10.41 8.69 -2.53
N ILE A 121 -10.07 7.94 -1.48
CA ILE A 121 -10.04 6.47 -1.54
C ILE A 121 -11.44 5.86 -1.70
N GLN A 122 -12.47 6.44 -1.12
CA GLN A 122 -13.85 5.95 -1.27
C GLN A 122 -14.32 5.94 -2.73
N ILE A 123 -13.76 6.80 -3.58
CA ILE A 123 -14.02 6.83 -5.02
C ILE A 123 -13.26 5.71 -5.75
N MET A 124 -12.08 5.32 -5.26
CA MET A 124 -11.25 4.25 -5.85
C MET A 124 -11.67 2.83 -5.44
N GLN A 125 -12.45 2.66 -4.36
CA GLN A 125 -12.99 1.38 -3.93
C GLN A 125 -14.49 1.50 -3.60
N PRO A 126 -15.41 1.30 -4.57
CA PRO A 126 -16.83 1.63 -4.40
C PRO A 126 -17.61 0.71 -3.46
N GLN A 127 -17.02 -0.37 -2.94
CA GLN A 127 -17.73 -1.38 -2.15
C GLN A 127 -16.83 -1.95 -1.05
N ARG A 128 -17.16 -1.66 0.23
CA ARG A 128 -17.04 -2.56 1.43
C ARG A 128 -16.89 -1.75 2.74
N CYS A 129 -18.01 -1.63 3.46
CA CYS A 129 -18.09 -0.92 4.75
C CYS A 129 -17.21 -1.50 5.89
N SER A 130 -16.62 -2.69 5.77
CA SER A 130 -15.76 -3.27 6.82
C SER A 130 -14.35 -2.67 6.88
N GLN A 131 -13.83 -2.11 5.79
CA GLN A 131 -12.49 -1.50 5.74
C GLN A 131 -12.45 -0.10 6.39
N LYS A 132 -13.61 0.55 6.56
CA LYS A 132 -13.72 1.90 7.14
C LYS A 132 -13.24 1.97 8.59
N ASN A 133 -13.41 0.89 9.36
CA ASN A 133 -12.99 0.83 10.77
C ASN A 133 -11.51 0.47 10.93
N CYS A 134 -10.93 -0.27 9.99
CA CYS A 134 -9.52 -0.70 10.07
C CYS A 134 -8.55 0.40 9.60
N LEU A 135 -8.88 1.11 8.51
CA LEU A 135 -8.08 2.25 8.03
C LEU A 135 -8.06 3.39 9.06
N HIS A 136 -9.15 3.56 9.81
CA HIS A 136 -9.24 4.49 10.94
C HIS A 136 -8.19 4.21 12.02
N CYS A 137 -7.82 2.94 12.22
CA CYS A 137 -6.87 2.54 13.24
C CYS A 137 -5.39 2.66 12.84
N LEU A 138 -5.06 2.46 11.57
CA LEU A 138 -3.73 2.76 11.03
C LEU A 138 -3.39 4.25 11.12
N ILE A 139 -4.39 5.07 10.81
CA ILE A 139 -4.25 6.51 10.65
C ILE A 139 -4.21 7.25 12.01
N SER A 140 -4.95 6.76 13.02
CA SER A 140 -5.18 7.52 14.27
C SER A 140 -4.10 7.38 15.35
N ASN A 141 -2.98 6.69 15.10
CA ASN A 141 -1.97 6.36 16.12
C ASN A 141 -2.57 5.45 17.22
N LYS A 142 -1.95 4.29 17.50
CA LYS A 142 -2.58 3.18 18.27
C LYS A 142 -3.24 3.54 19.62
N ARG A 143 -2.91 4.69 20.23
CA ARG A 143 -3.53 5.17 21.48
C ARG A 143 -4.99 5.66 21.34
N MET A 144 -5.46 6.08 20.16
CA MET A 144 -6.86 6.54 20.01
C MET A 144 -7.85 5.42 19.65
N CYS A 145 -7.39 4.26 19.18
CA CYS A 145 -8.27 3.16 18.74
C CYS A 145 -9.15 2.57 19.84
N HIS A 146 -8.74 2.63 21.10
CA HIS A 146 -9.48 2.02 22.21
C HIS A 146 -10.84 2.67 22.48
N LYS A 147 -11.14 3.85 21.91
CA LYS A 147 -12.42 4.54 22.14
C LYS A 147 -13.49 4.36 21.05
N LEU A 148 -13.18 3.73 19.92
CA LEU A 148 -14.08 3.69 18.74
C LEU A 148 -14.55 2.28 18.34
N VAL A 149 -14.39 1.28 19.21
CA VAL A 149 -14.78 -0.11 18.94
C VAL A 149 -16.32 -0.32 18.94
N TYR A 150 -17.12 0.67 19.33
CA TYR A 150 -18.57 0.52 19.39
C TYR A 150 -19.27 1.15 18.19
N SER A 151 -19.51 0.35 17.14
CA SER A 151 -20.81 0.23 16.45
C SER A 151 -20.64 -0.31 15.02
N CYS A 152 -20.89 -1.61 14.86
CA CYS A 152 -21.49 -2.16 13.65
C CYS A 152 -22.66 -3.03 14.11
N HIS A 153 -23.89 -2.61 13.84
CA HIS A 153 -25.05 -3.50 13.73
C HIS A 153 -25.16 -3.91 12.27
#